data_AF-A0A6M3X5Z6-F1
#
_entry.id   AF-A0A6M3X5Z6-F1
#
_cell.length_a   1.000
_cell.length_b   1.000
_cell.length_c   1.000
_cell.angle_alpha   90.00
_cell.angle_beta   90.00
_cell.angle_gamma   90.00
#
_symmetry.space_group_name_H-M   'P 1'
#
loop_
_entity.id
_entity.type
_entity.pdbx_description
1 polymer ?
#
loop_
_entity_poly.entity_id
_entity_poly.type
_entity_poly.pdbx_seq_one_letter_code
_entity_poly.pdbx_strand_id
1 'polypeptide(L)'
;MIVPLHTVIYDERARDGTWCMAPYPNHPKGCPNFPTCCESRSDFKEFQGYAWFAVIQEFDLKAHAERMKEKHPGWSERQARCVLYWQNSLRKRLREEAQRFAVPLTGDIILDIPEACGVNLFATMAKHGVFLKANPDQVIKIMLVGKLDRQYGGQEDV
;
A
#
# COMPACT_ATOMS: atom_id res chain seq x y z
N MET A 1 3.73 -5.82 11.02
CA MET A 1 5.13 -6.25 10.74
C MET A 1 5.83 -5.11 10.05
N ILE A 2 7.10 -4.85 10.39
CA ILE A 2 7.88 -3.75 9.80
C ILE A 2 9.10 -4.33 9.10
N VAL A 3 9.29 -3.98 7.83
CA VAL A 3 10.40 -4.47 6.99
C VAL A 3 11.22 -3.28 6.47
N PRO A 4 12.53 -3.20 6.75
CA PRO A 4 13.38 -2.15 6.18
C PRO A 4 13.53 -2.35 4.67
N LEU A 5 13.44 -1.25 3.92
CA LEU A 5 13.51 -1.26 2.46
C LEU A 5 14.82 -0.66 1.96
N HIS A 6 15.82 -1.51 1.72
CA HIS A 6 17.09 -1.11 1.09
C HIS A 6 16.95 -0.65 -0.38
N THR A 7 15.80 -0.89 -1.01
CA THR A 7 15.49 -0.41 -2.36
C THR A 7 13.98 -0.26 -2.47
N VAL A 8 13.53 0.85 -3.05
CA VAL A 8 12.15 1.02 -3.48
C VAL A 8 12.15 1.10 -5.00
N ILE A 9 11.35 0.26 -5.65
CA ILE A 9 11.28 0.23 -7.12
C ILE A 9 10.20 1.21 -7.56
N TYR A 10 10.63 2.25 -8.27
CA TYR A 10 9.73 3.21 -8.90
C TYR A 10 9.23 2.68 -10.25
N ASP A 11 7.96 2.91 -10.55
CA ASP A 11 7.34 2.58 -11.83
C ASP A 11 6.42 3.72 -12.25
N GLU A 12 6.82 4.45 -13.28
CA GLU A 12 6.12 5.62 -13.80
C GLU A 12 4.68 5.29 -14.21
N ARG A 13 4.42 4.05 -14.63
CA ARG A 13 3.09 3.56 -15.00
C ARG A 13 2.08 3.60 -13.84
N ALA A 14 2.58 3.58 -12.60
CA ALA A 14 1.74 3.69 -11.41
C ALA A 14 1.34 5.15 -11.13
N ARG A 15 2.10 6.11 -11.67
CA ARG A 15 1.88 7.55 -11.53
C ARG A 15 1.12 8.17 -12.69
N ASP A 16 1.48 7.80 -13.92
CA ASP A 16 0.92 8.35 -15.16
C ASP A 16 -0.51 7.85 -15.49
N GLY A 17 -1.01 6.89 -14.70
CA GLY A 17 -2.34 6.32 -14.85
C GLY A 17 -2.43 5.07 -15.71
N THR A 18 -1.33 4.60 -16.29
CA THR A 18 -1.30 3.39 -17.13
C THR A 18 -1.97 2.21 -16.42
N TRP A 19 -1.60 1.95 -15.15
CA TRP A 19 -2.25 0.90 -14.36
C TRP A 19 -3.70 1.23 -13.99
N CYS A 20 -4.01 2.50 -13.74
CA CYS A 20 -5.38 2.91 -13.41
C CYS A 20 -6.34 2.80 -14.58
N MET A 21 -5.87 2.92 -15.82
CA MET A 21 -6.70 2.77 -17.02
C MET A 21 -6.92 1.30 -17.43
N ALA A 22 -6.20 0.35 -16.83
CA ALA A 22 -6.35 -1.07 -17.12
C ALA A 22 -7.76 -1.57 -16.69
N PRO A 23 -8.49 -2.31 -17.54
CA PRO A 23 -9.82 -2.80 -17.21
C PRO A 23 -9.79 -3.89 -16.14
N TYR A 24 -10.78 -3.89 -15.26
CA TYR A 24 -10.98 -4.95 -14.25
C TYR A 24 -12.48 -5.20 -14.03
N PRO A 25 -12.90 -6.28 -13.33
CA PRO A 25 -14.30 -6.67 -13.25
C PRO A 25 -15.22 -5.51 -12.82
N ASN A 26 -16.28 -5.28 -13.60
CA ASN A 26 -17.24 -4.16 -13.48
C ASN A 26 -16.68 -2.75 -13.80
N HIS A 27 -15.44 -2.65 -14.27
CA HIS A 27 -14.76 -1.41 -14.58
C HIS A 27 -13.99 -1.55 -15.93
N PRO A 28 -14.70 -1.61 -17.06
CA PRO A 28 -14.09 -1.85 -18.37
C PRO A 28 -13.24 -0.67 -18.88
N LYS A 29 -13.34 0.50 -18.25
CA LYS A 29 -12.53 1.70 -18.56
C LYS A 29 -11.47 1.99 -17.50
N GLY A 30 -11.22 1.03 -16.59
CA GLY A 30 -10.31 1.20 -15.46
C GLY A 30 -10.93 1.91 -14.26
N CYS A 31 -10.06 2.42 -13.39
CA CYS A 31 -10.39 2.96 -12.08
C CYS A 31 -11.31 4.18 -12.19
N PRO A 32 -12.46 4.19 -11.50
CA PRO A 32 -13.38 5.32 -11.51
C PRO A 32 -12.82 6.57 -10.82
N ASN A 33 -11.73 6.43 -10.05
CA ASN A 33 -11.10 7.53 -9.30
C ASN A 33 -9.88 8.14 -10.03
N PHE A 34 -9.57 7.69 -11.24
CA PHE A 34 -8.48 8.26 -12.04
C PHE A 34 -8.97 9.51 -12.79
N PRO A 35 -8.19 10.62 -12.87
CA PRO A 35 -6.81 10.78 -12.39
C PRO A 35 -6.64 11.27 -10.96
N THR A 36 -7.73 11.67 -10.30
CA THR A 36 -7.72 12.36 -8.99
C THR A 36 -6.92 11.63 -7.90
N CYS A 37 -7.00 10.29 -7.85
CA CYS A 37 -6.25 9.49 -6.87
C CYS A 37 -4.73 9.66 -7.00
N CYS A 38 -4.20 9.70 -8.22
CA CYS A 38 -2.78 9.84 -8.47
C CYS A 38 -2.36 11.31 -8.27
N GLU A 39 -3.07 12.26 -8.88
CA GLU A 39 -2.75 13.70 -8.82
C GLU A 39 -2.77 14.27 -7.39
N SER A 40 -3.59 13.73 -6.50
CA SER A 40 -3.67 14.17 -5.09
C SER A 40 -2.51 13.71 -4.20
N ARG A 41 -1.52 12.98 -4.74
CA ARG A 41 -0.40 12.41 -3.98
C ARG A 41 0.93 12.91 -4.52
N SER A 42 1.87 13.18 -3.61
CA SER A 42 3.26 13.50 -3.96
C SER A 42 3.91 12.35 -4.71
N ASP A 43 4.80 12.67 -5.65
CA ASP A 43 5.64 11.69 -6.31
C ASP A 43 6.69 11.15 -5.32
N PHE A 44 6.90 9.82 -5.31
CA PHE A 44 7.92 9.19 -4.48
C PHE A 44 9.32 9.80 -4.67
N LYS A 45 9.65 10.27 -5.88
CA LYS A 45 10.94 10.90 -6.21
C LYS A 45 11.18 12.23 -5.49
N GLU A 46 10.14 12.87 -4.95
CA GLU A 46 10.26 14.09 -4.13
C GLU A 46 10.90 13.81 -2.76
N PHE A 47 10.92 12.55 -2.32
CA PHE A 47 11.34 12.16 -0.98
C PHE A 47 12.74 11.52 -0.97
N GLN A 48 13.73 12.27 -1.44
CA GLN A 48 15.14 11.87 -1.35
C GLN A 48 15.67 11.98 0.09
N GLY A 49 16.66 11.17 0.46
CA GLY A 49 17.28 11.20 1.79
C GLY A 49 16.48 10.52 2.90
N TYR A 50 15.44 9.74 2.57
CA TYR A 50 14.67 8.97 3.53
C TYR A 50 15.10 7.49 3.56
N ALA A 51 15.25 6.95 4.77
CA ALA A 51 15.30 5.51 5.00
C ALA A 51 13.86 4.98 5.01
N TRP A 52 13.56 4.05 4.11
CA TRP A 52 12.21 3.54 3.90
C TRP A 52 11.94 2.23 4.63
N PHE A 53 10.72 2.09 5.13
CA PHE A 53 10.22 0.90 5.80
C PHE A 53 8.81 0.56 5.28
N ALA A 54 8.54 -0.72 5.03
CA ALA A 54 7.20 -1.22 4.79
C ALA A 54 6.55 -1.58 6.14
N VAL A 55 5.40 -0.97 6.42
CA VAL A 55 4.51 -1.38 7.50
C VAL A 55 3.46 -2.29 6.90
N ILE A 56 3.35 -3.51 7.42
CA ILE A 56 2.63 -4.61 6.79
C ILE A 56 1.57 -5.16 7.75
N GLN A 57 0.36 -5.27 7.24
CA GLN A 57 -0.76 -5.94 7.90
C GLN A 57 -1.27 -7.09 7.05
N GLU A 58 -1.36 -8.26 7.67
CA GLU A 58 -1.88 -9.48 7.05
C GLU A 58 -3.34 -9.69 7.42
N PHE A 59 -4.10 -10.29 6.51
CA PHE A 59 -5.50 -10.59 6.70
C PHE A 59 -5.86 -11.91 6.05
N ASP A 60 -6.36 -12.85 6.86
CA ASP A 60 -6.87 -14.13 6.39
C ASP A 60 -8.24 -13.93 5.72
N LEU A 61 -8.19 -13.76 4.39
CA LEU A 61 -9.37 -13.55 3.56
C LEU A 61 -10.18 -14.84 3.42
N LYS A 62 -9.53 -16.01 3.43
CA LYS A 62 -10.20 -17.31 3.37
C LYS A 62 -11.06 -17.51 4.60
N ALA A 63 -10.48 -17.39 5.79
CA ALA A 63 -11.24 -17.55 7.04
C ALA A 63 -12.33 -16.46 7.18
N HIS A 64 -12.10 -15.24 6.68
CA HIS A 64 -13.15 -14.23 6.60
C HIS A 64 -14.31 -14.67 5.69
N ALA A 65 -14.01 -15.17 4.49
CA ALA A 65 -15.02 -15.62 3.54
C ALA A 65 -15.83 -16.80 4.09
N GLU A 66 -15.18 -17.77 4.75
CA GLU A 66 -15.84 -18.89 5.42
C GLU A 66 -16.84 -18.40 6.46
N ARG A 67 -16.43 -17.50 7.37
CA ARG A 67 -17.34 -16.88 8.36
C ARG A 67 -18.49 -16.10 7.72
N MET A 68 -18.25 -15.44 6.59
CA MET A 68 -19.30 -14.71 5.88
C MET A 68 -20.31 -15.65 5.23
N LYS A 69 -19.87 -16.80 4.72
CA LYS A 69 -20.77 -17.84 4.18
C LYS A 69 -21.59 -18.53 5.27
N GLU A 70 -21.02 -18.76 6.45
CA GLU A 70 -21.78 -19.28 7.59
C GLU A 70 -22.93 -18.35 7.97
N LYS A 71 -22.67 -17.03 7.99
CA LYS A 71 -23.69 -16.00 8.28
C LYS A 71 -24.67 -15.79 7.13
N HIS A 72 -24.22 -16.02 5.89
CA HIS A 72 -24.99 -15.80 4.67
C HIS A 72 -24.85 -17.00 3.71
N PRO A 73 -25.55 -18.13 3.96
CA PRO A 73 -25.35 -19.37 3.21
C PRO A 73 -25.59 -19.28 1.69
N GLY A 74 -26.39 -18.31 1.24
CA GLY A 74 -26.66 -18.07 -0.18
C GLY A 74 -25.63 -17.19 -0.90
N TRP A 75 -24.61 -16.67 -0.21
CA TRP A 75 -23.59 -15.82 -0.84
C TRP A 75 -22.63 -16.64 -1.70
N SER A 76 -22.36 -16.13 -2.92
CA SER A 76 -21.27 -16.61 -3.75
C SER A 76 -19.90 -16.36 -3.11
N GLU A 77 -18.86 -17.08 -3.56
CA GLU A 77 -17.47 -16.85 -3.12
C GLU A 77 -17.05 -15.39 -3.33
N ARG A 78 -17.43 -14.79 -4.46
CA ARG A 78 -17.12 -13.40 -4.77
C ARG A 78 -17.72 -12.42 -3.75
N GLN A 79 -18.96 -12.67 -3.32
CA GLN A 79 -19.60 -11.85 -2.29
C GLN A 79 -18.92 -12.03 -0.93
N ALA A 80 -18.64 -13.28 -0.54
CA ALA A 80 -17.98 -13.59 0.73
C ALA A 80 -16.57 -12.97 0.85
N ARG A 81 -15.83 -12.89 -0.26
CA ARG A 81 -14.50 -12.25 -0.33
C ARG A 81 -14.53 -10.73 -0.57
N CYS A 82 -15.72 -10.12 -0.68
CA CYS A 82 -15.84 -8.73 -1.11
C CYS A 82 -15.06 -7.77 -0.21
N VAL A 83 -14.16 -7.00 -0.83
CA VAL A 83 -13.22 -6.10 -0.16
C VAL A 83 -13.90 -5.03 0.71
N LEU A 84 -15.12 -4.63 0.36
CA LEU A 84 -15.88 -3.60 1.07
C LEU A 84 -16.17 -3.96 2.53
N TYR A 85 -16.28 -5.25 2.86
CA TYR A 85 -16.66 -5.70 4.19
C TYR A 85 -15.52 -5.70 5.22
N TRP A 86 -14.26 -5.73 4.77
CA TRP A 86 -13.12 -5.90 5.67
C TRP A 86 -12.01 -4.86 5.49
N GLN A 87 -11.90 -4.20 4.33
CA GLN A 87 -10.74 -3.35 4.05
C GLN A 87 -10.62 -2.13 4.97
N ASN A 88 -11.73 -1.56 5.42
CA ASN A 88 -11.70 -0.34 6.23
C ASN A 88 -11.12 -0.61 7.62
N SER A 89 -11.52 -1.72 8.25
CA SER A 89 -10.98 -2.16 9.53
C SER A 89 -9.49 -2.51 9.42
N LEU A 90 -9.07 -3.14 8.32
CA LEU A 90 -7.66 -3.44 8.07
C LEU A 90 -6.84 -2.16 7.84
N ARG A 91 -7.33 -1.23 7.01
CA ARG A 91 -6.69 0.07 6.75
C ARG A 91 -6.54 0.91 8.02
N LYS A 92 -7.56 0.91 8.89
CA LYS A 92 -7.50 1.60 10.17
C LYS A 92 -6.35 1.06 11.03
N ARG A 93 -6.28 -0.26 11.23
CA ARG A 93 -5.19 -0.89 11.99
C ARG A 93 -3.81 -0.64 11.38
N LEU A 94 -3.70 -0.74 10.06
CA LEU A 94 -2.45 -0.47 9.34
C LEU A 94 -1.99 0.98 9.50
N ARG A 95 -2.91 1.93 9.40
CA ARG A 95 -2.62 3.35 9.63
C ARG A 95 -2.18 3.61 11.06
N GLU A 96 -2.85 3.02 12.04
CA GLU A 96 -2.45 3.14 13.45
C GLU A 96 -1.04 2.58 13.69
N GLU A 97 -0.68 1.43 13.09
CA GLU A 97 0.68 0.89 13.19
C GLU A 97 1.71 1.80 12.52
N ALA A 98 1.41 2.30 11.32
CA ALA A 98 2.29 3.23 10.61
C ALA A 98 2.49 4.55 11.37
N GLN A 99 1.43 5.09 11.98
CA GLN A 99 1.48 6.29 12.81
C GLN A 99 2.23 6.09 14.13
N ARG A 100 2.17 4.89 14.74
CA ARG A 100 2.98 4.58 15.93
C ARG A 100 4.46 4.43 15.58
N PHE A 101 4.76 3.93 14.38
CA PHE A 101 6.13 3.75 13.92
C PHE A 101 6.76 5.05 13.41
N ALA A 102 5.98 5.89 12.75
CA ALA A 102 6.38 7.25 12.39
C ALA A 102 6.43 8.14 13.64
N VAL A 103 7.41 9.04 13.70
CA VAL A 103 7.46 10.10 14.71
C VAL A 103 7.29 11.42 13.95
N PRO A 104 6.06 11.95 13.79
CA PRO A 104 5.82 13.08 12.89
C PRO A 104 6.66 14.32 13.21
N LEU A 105 6.96 14.55 14.50
CA LEU A 105 7.80 15.68 14.95
C LEU A 105 9.26 15.57 14.50
N THR A 106 9.70 14.42 13.96
CA THR A 106 11.05 14.24 13.39
C THR A 106 11.11 14.37 11.88
N GLY A 107 10.02 14.78 11.23
CA GLY A 107 9.93 14.88 9.77
C GLY A 107 9.66 13.54 9.08
N ASP A 108 9.24 12.51 9.82
CA ASP A 108 8.85 11.23 9.22
C ASP A 108 7.64 11.40 8.29
N ILE A 109 7.64 10.66 7.18
CA ILE A 109 6.59 10.69 6.16
C ILE A 109 5.88 9.34 6.07
N ILE A 110 4.58 9.36 5.77
CA ILE A 110 3.78 8.15 5.55
C ILE A 110 3.16 8.20 4.16
N LEU A 111 3.42 7.17 3.36
CA LEU A 111 2.74 6.91 2.10
C LEU A 111 1.69 5.83 2.35
N ASP A 112 0.42 6.24 2.50
CA ASP A 112 -0.70 5.35 2.80
C ASP A 112 -1.22 4.58 1.57
N ILE A 113 -0.89 5.06 0.36
CA ILE A 113 -1.11 4.38 -0.92
C ILE A 113 0.17 4.52 -1.78
N PRO A 114 1.23 3.74 -1.49
CA PRO A 114 2.54 3.88 -2.15
C PRO A 114 2.47 3.78 -3.68
N GLU A 115 1.54 2.97 -4.21
CA GLU A 115 1.35 2.82 -5.65
C GLU A 115 0.91 4.14 -6.31
N ALA A 116 0.06 4.92 -5.64
CA ALA A 116 -0.36 6.23 -6.14
C ALA A 116 0.78 7.27 -6.13
N CYS A 117 1.85 7.00 -5.36
CA CYS A 117 3.08 7.79 -5.35
C CYS A 117 4.11 7.30 -6.40
N GLY A 118 3.80 6.29 -7.22
CA GLY A 118 4.71 5.73 -8.22
C GLY A 118 5.54 4.54 -7.75
N VAL A 119 5.26 3.97 -6.57
CA VAL A 119 5.98 2.78 -6.08
C VAL A 119 5.40 1.50 -6.68
N ASN A 120 6.23 0.67 -7.31
CA ASN A 120 5.88 -0.69 -7.67
C ASN A 120 5.99 -1.59 -6.44
N LEU A 121 4.89 -1.74 -5.69
CA LEU A 121 4.88 -2.56 -4.47
C LEU A 121 5.19 -4.03 -4.74
N PHE A 122 4.71 -4.62 -5.84
CA PHE A 122 4.99 -6.03 -6.14
C PHE A 122 6.50 -6.28 -6.31
N ALA A 123 7.14 -5.49 -7.16
CA ALA A 123 8.57 -5.62 -7.42
C ALA A 123 9.39 -5.26 -6.18
N THR A 124 9.01 -4.18 -5.47
CA THR A 124 9.68 -3.75 -4.24
C THR A 124 9.63 -4.87 -3.19
N MET A 125 8.45 -5.37 -2.85
CA MET A 125 8.30 -6.36 -1.79
C MET A 125 8.95 -7.70 -2.15
N ALA A 126 8.92 -8.11 -3.42
CA ALA A 126 9.61 -9.31 -3.89
C ALA A 126 11.12 -9.24 -3.65
N LYS A 127 11.73 -8.04 -3.83
CA LYS A 127 13.16 -7.82 -3.55
C LYS A 127 13.50 -7.95 -2.06
N HIS A 128 12.49 -7.85 -1.18
CA HIS A 128 12.60 -7.92 0.28
C HIS A 128 11.99 -9.21 0.84
N GLY A 129 11.81 -10.24 0.00
CA GLY A 129 11.36 -11.56 0.42
C GLY A 129 9.87 -11.67 0.74
N VAL A 130 9.06 -10.66 0.42
CA VAL A 130 7.60 -10.66 0.62
C VAL A 130 6.90 -10.75 -0.73
N PHE A 131 6.32 -11.91 -1.03
CA PHE A 131 5.70 -12.18 -2.33
C PHE A 131 4.19 -11.92 -2.32
N LEU A 132 3.77 -10.83 -2.97
CA LEU A 132 2.37 -10.47 -3.13
C LEU A 132 1.69 -11.31 -4.22
N LYS A 133 0.44 -11.71 -3.98
CA LYS A 133 -0.39 -12.49 -4.93
C LYS A 133 -1.59 -11.66 -5.39
N ALA A 134 -1.94 -11.75 -6.67
CA ALA A 134 -3.10 -11.03 -7.23
C ALA A 134 -4.45 -11.57 -6.70
N ASN A 135 -4.56 -12.88 -6.49
CA ASN A 135 -5.75 -13.56 -5.93
C ASN A 135 -5.37 -14.31 -4.65
N PRO A 136 -5.16 -13.61 -3.53
CA PRO A 136 -4.66 -14.24 -2.30
C PRO A 136 -5.77 -14.81 -1.42
N ASP A 137 -5.49 -15.90 -0.72
CA ASP A 137 -6.22 -16.31 0.49
C ASP A 137 -5.77 -15.52 1.74
N GLN A 138 -4.54 -15.02 1.72
CA GLN A 138 -4.00 -14.13 2.73
C GLN A 138 -3.64 -12.79 2.08
N VAL A 139 -4.44 -11.77 2.38
CA VAL A 139 -4.21 -10.41 1.88
C VAL A 139 -3.09 -9.76 2.70
N ILE A 140 -2.16 -9.11 1.99
CA ILE A 140 -1.12 -8.28 2.58
C ILE A 140 -1.41 -6.83 2.20
N LYS A 141 -1.60 -5.95 3.19
CA LYS A 141 -1.72 -4.51 3.00
C LYS A 141 -0.49 -3.80 3.53
N ILE A 142 -0.03 -2.80 2.80
CA ILE A 142 1.26 -2.15 3.01
C ILE A 142 1.09 -0.64 2.99
N MET A 143 1.74 0.04 3.93
CA MET A 143 2.05 1.46 3.85
C MET A 143 3.56 1.61 3.92
N LEU A 144 4.10 2.70 3.35
CA LEU A 144 5.52 3.01 3.53
C LEU A 144 5.69 4.12 4.56
N VAL A 145 6.69 3.98 5.41
CA VAL A 145 7.15 5.03 6.33
C VAL A 145 8.56 5.40 5.94
N GLY A 146 8.77 6.66 5.61
CA GLY A 146 10.09 7.24 5.38
C GLY A 146 10.56 7.91 6.66
N LYS A 147 11.73 7.53 7.16
CA LYS A 147 12.41 8.22 8.26
C LYS A 147 13.54 9.06 7.69
N LEU A 148 13.59 10.34 8.03
CA LEU A 148 14.62 11.24 7.52
C LEU A 148 15.99 10.74 7.99
N ASP A 149 16.88 10.44 7.05
CA ASP A 149 18.24 10.02 7.38
C ASP A 149 19.05 11.24 7.82
N ARG A 150 19.24 11.37 9.14
CA ARG A 150 20.00 12.50 9.73
C ARG A 150 21.46 12.54 9.28
N GLN A 151 22.00 11.48 8.66
CA GLN A 151 23.34 11.51 8.08
C GLN A 151 23.43 12.43 6.85
N TYR A 152 22.32 12.71 6.16
CA TYR A 152 22.27 13.65 5.02
C TYR A 152 21.94 15.10 5.40
N GLY A 153 21.57 15.37 6.66
CA GLY A 153 21.20 16.70 7.14
C GLY A 153 22.36 17.55 7.69
N GLY A 154 23.61 17.10 7.52
CA GLY A 154 24.81 17.71 8.11
C GLY A 154 25.67 18.54 7.15
N GLN A 155 25.26 18.75 5.91
CA GLN A 155 25.83 19.82 5.07
C GLN A 155 24.91 21.03 5.19
N GLU A 156 25.07 21.77 6.29
CA GLU A 156 24.70 23.17 6.30
C GLU A 156 25.65 23.88 5.33
N ASP A 157 25.11 24.39 4.22
CA ASP A 157 25.82 25.34 3.37
C ASP A 157 26.18 26.56 4.22
N VAL A 158 27.47 26.63 4.62
CA VAL A 158 28.09 27.79 5.26
C VAL A 158 28.45 28.83 4.21
#